data_AF-A0A5P2X2C1-F1
#
_entry.id   AF-A0A5P2X2C1-F1
#
_cell.length_a   1.000
_cell.length_b   1.000
_cell.length_c   1.000
_cell.angle_alpha   90.00
_cell.angle_beta   90.00
_cell.angle_gamma   90.00
#
_symmetry.space_group_name_H-M   'P 1'
#
loop_
_entity.id
_entity.type
_entity.pdbx_description
1 polymer ?
#
loop_
_entity_poly.entity_id
_entity_poly.type
_entity_poly.pdbx_seq_one_letter_code
_entity_poly.pdbx_strand_id
1 'polypeptide(L)'
;MHNHPTGLDDYDWPACVAPRCGRLLWVAETGRLACRPCEDATATRIRELPALFARLDTTAMLMKGARRTGSATSGSRTPPIPPRLDVLALVGPGGIAARLRDIEDAWRSALGWTVAPWRGSPAEAIPQHVRFLADNLLWACSSYDSIGQDIDDLRKLHGECKAIADGEKRGGCVQVGPCPTRYDDDTLCGEPLTAVTDNHRIHCRACGARWETLGEWRGLRDAQEAVLEEQLRRAEDAA
;
A
#
# COMPACT_ATOMS: atom_id res chain seq x y z
N MET A 1 -11.43 -14.93 20.25
CA MET A 1 -12.87 -15.25 20.19
C MET A 1 -13.62 -13.97 19.95
N HIS A 2 -14.35 -13.87 18.84
CA HIS A 2 -15.20 -12.73 18.53
C HIS A 2 -16.48 -12.87 19.36
N ASN A 3 -16.68 -12.03 20.36
CA ASN A 3 -17.88 -12.09 21.21
C ASN A 3 -19.05 -11.38 20.51
N HIS A 4 -19.42 -11.86 19.32
CA HIS A 4 -20.72 -11.51 18.76
C HIS A 4 -21.74 -12.46 19.40
N PRO A 5 -22.79 -11.95 20.07
CA PRO A 5 -23.86 -12.81 20.55
C PRO A 5 -24.48 -13.59 19.38
N THR A 6 -24.42 -14.91 19.43
CA THR A 6 -24.85 -15.84 18.38
C THR A 6 -26.37 -16.02 18.31
N GLY A 7 -27.15 -15.09 18.89
CA GLY A 7 -28.61 -15.16 18.98
C GLY A 7 -29.32 -14.02 18.27
N LEU A 8 -28.61 -13.26 17.42
CA LEU A 8 -29.11 -12.14 16.64
C LEU A 8 -28.79 -12.38 15.17
N ASP A 9 -29.36 -13.45 14.60
CA ASP A 9 -29.13 -13.85 13.20
C ASP A 9 -29.58 -12.76 12.18
N ASP A 10 -30.38 -11.79 12.62
CA ASP A 10 -30.87 -10.66 11.80
C ASP A 10 -30.08 -9.34 12.01
N TYR A 11 -29.02 -9.32 12.83
CA TYR A 11 -28.27 -8.08 13.11
C TYR A 11 -26.97 -8.00 12.28
N ASP A 12 -26.96 -7.11 11.28
CA ASP A 12 -25.75 -6.78 10.53
C ASP A 12 -24.76 -6.00 11.40
N TRP A 13 -23.70 -6.70 11.82
CA TRP A 13 -22.63 -6.09 12.60
C TRP A 13 -21.84 -5.09 11.75
N PRO A 14 -21.59 -3.87 12.24
CA PRO A 14 -20.77 -2.91 11.52
C PRO A 14 -19.35 -3.46 11.33
N ALA A 15 -18.81 -3.28 10.13
CA ALA A 15 -17.47 -3.69 9.77
C ALA A 15 -16.52 -2.47 9.73
N CYS A 16 -15.24 -2.72 10.01
CA CYS A 16 -14.19 -1.71 9.88
C CYS A 16 -14.12 -1.18 8.44
N VAL A 17 -14.23 0.15 8.29
CA VAL A 17 -14.20 0.83 6.98
C VAL A 17 -12.80 0.87 6.33
N ALA A 18 -11.75 0.50 7.08
CA ALA A 18 -10.39 0.49 6.55
C ALA A 18 -10.25 -0.53 5.40
N PRO A 19 -9.74 -0.10 4.23
CA PRO A 19 -9.54 -0.99 3.10
C PRO A 19 -8.67 -2.19 3.49
N ARG A 20 -9.08 -3.39 3.05
CA ARG A 20 -8.41 -4.69 3.34
C ARG A 20 -8.51 -5.18 4.78
N CYS A 21 -9.24 -4.49 5.67
CA CYS A 21 -9.57 -5.03 6.99
C CYS A 21 -10.82 -5.90 6.93
N GLY A 22 -11.98 -5.30 6.61
CA GLY A 22 -13.27 -6.01 6.52
C GLY A 22 -13.72 -6.71 7.81
N ARG A 23 -13.03 -6.46 8.92
CA ARG A 23 -13.29 -7.12 10.19
C ARG A 23 -14.55 -6.54 10.84
N LEU A 24 -15.42 -7.42 11.35
CA LEU A 24 -16.53 -7.02 12.22
C LEU A 24 -16.00 -6.35 13.49
N LEU A 25 -16.62 -5.22 13.84
CA LEU A 25 -16.28 -4.45 15.03
C LEU A 25 -16.73 -5.17 16.30
N TRP A 26 -15.89 -5.12 17.33
CA TRP A 26 -16.21 -5.72 18.62
C TRP A 26 -17.32 -4.92 19.32
N VAL A 27 -18.01 -5.52 20.28
CA VAL A 27 -18.99 -4.79 21.12
C VAL A 27 -18.36 -3.56 21.79
N ALA A 28 -17.10 -3.65 22.21
CA ALA A 28 -16.35 -2.52 22.77
C ALA A 28 -15.87 -1.47 21.73
N GLU A 29 -16.15 -1.70 20.46
CA GLU A 29 -15.89 -0.81 19.32
C GLU A 29 -17.20 -0.34 18.67
N THR A 30 -18.36 -0.59 19.30
CA THR A 30 -19.66 -0.12 18.82
C THR A 30 -19.66 1.40 18.71
N GLY A 31 -20.14 1.92 17.58
CA GLY A 31 -20.13 3.36 17.28
C GLY A 31 -18.82 3.88 16.68
N ARG A 32 -17.84 3.00 16.40
CA ARG A 32 -16.63 3.37 15.67
C ARG A 32 -16.76 3.07 14.19
N LEU A 33 -15.95 3.74 13.37
CA LEU A 33 -15.82 3.48 11.93
C LEU A 33 -14.64 2.55 11.65
N ALA A 34 -13.54 2.69 12.39
CA ALA A 34 -12.36 1.84 12.27
C ALA A 34 -12.10 1.04 13.56
N CYS A 35 -11.65 -0.21 13.42
CA CYS A 35 -11.29 -1.06 14.55
C CYS A 35 -9.98 -0.59 15.21
N ARG A 36 -9.79 -0.94 16.50
CA ARG A 36 -8.59 -0.60 17.28
C ARG A 36 -7.28 -1.07 16.62
N PRO A 37 -7.19 -2.29 16.05
CA PRO A 37 -5.96 -2.68 15.35
C PRO A 37 -5.62 -1.79 14.14
N CYS A 38 -6.63 -1.33 13.39
CA CYS A 38 -6.40 -0.41 12.27
C CYS A 38 -5.99 0.98 12.75
N GLU A 39 -6.60 1.47 13.83
CA GLU A 39 -6.19 2.69 14.52
C GLU A 39 -4.74 2.60 15.01
N ASP A 40 -4.38 1.58 15.78
CA ASP A 40 -3.05 1.40 16.35
C ASP A 40 -1.96 1.29 15.27
N ALA A 41 -2.24 0.54 14.21
CA ALA A 41 -1.35 0.43 13.07
C ALA A 41 -1.18 1.77 12.35
N THR A 42 -2.26 2.54 12.20
CA THR A 42 -2.22 3.87 11.56
C THR A 42 -1.47 4.87 12.43
N ALA A 43 -1.70 4.87 13.74
CA ALA A 43 -0.97 5.70 14.70
C ALA A 43 0.53 5.43 14.65
N THR A 44 0.92 4.15 14.53
CA THR A 44 2.32 3.75 14.39
C THR A 44 2.92 4.32 13.10
N ARG A 45 2.25 4.15 11.95
CA ARG A 45 2.70 4.70 10.67
C ARG A 45 2.86 6.21 10.72
N ILE A 46 1.87 6.93 11.25
CA ILE A 46 1.91 8.39 11.43
C ILE A 46 3.16 8.80 12.22
N ARG A 47 3.43 8.14 13.36
CA ARG A 47 4.58 8.44 14.23
C ARG A 47 5.94 8.14 13.59
N GLU A 48 6.02 7.18 12.68
CA GLU A 48 7.28 6.81 12.01
C GLU A 48 7.64 7.73 10.83
N LEU A 49 6.67 8.42 10.23
CA LEU A 49 6.89 9.26 9.04
C LEU A 49 7.98 10.33 9.19
N PRO A 50 8.11 11.07 10.32
CA PRO A 50 9.17 12.07 10.47
C PRO A 50 10.57 11.46 10.39
N ALA A 51 10.77 10.29 11.01
CA ALA A 51 12.05 9.59 10.98
C ALA A 51 12.36 9.03 9.58
N LEU A 52 11.34 8.54 8.86
CA LEU A 52 11.47 8.13 7.48
C LEU A 52 11.84 9.31 6.58
N PHE A 53 11.17 10.45 6.72
CA PHE A 53 11.49 11.68 5.99
C PHE A 53 12.93 12.12 6.24
N ALA A 54 13.38 12.16 7.50
CA ALA A 54 14.76 12.54 7.82
C ALA A 54 15.82 11.61 7.20
N ARG A 55 15.52 10.33 7.00
CA ARG A 55 16.38 9.39 6.26
C ARG A 55 16.39 9.69 4.75
N LEU A 56 15.22 9.98 4.19
CA LEU A 56 15.02 10.25 2.76
C LEU A 56 15.60 11.60 2.34
N ASP A 57 15.44 12.63 3.17
CA ASP A 57 15.91 14.02 2.95
C ASP A 57 17.41 14.17 3.24
N THR A 58 18.20 13.20 2.77
CA THR A 58 19.65 13.24 2.84
C THR A 58 20.22 13.28 1.42
N THR A 59 21.30 14.06 1.23
CA THR A 59 22.04 14.09 -0.04
C THR A 59 22.48 12.69 -0.45
N ALA A 60 22.81 11.82 0.52
CA ALA A 60 23.18 10.44 0.26
C ALA A 60 22.04 9.61 -0.35
N MET A 61 20.78 9.79 0.09
CA MET A 61 19.63 9.11 -0.51
C MET A 61 19.25 9.69 -1.87
N LEU A 62 19.29 11.02 -2.01
CA LEU A 62 19.04 11.71 -3.28
C LEU A 62 20.05 11.33 -4.37
N MET A 63 21.32 11.13 -3.98
CA MET A 63 22.43 10.80 -4.88
C MET A 63 22.82 9.32 -4.85
N LYS A 64 22.06 8.44 -4.18
CA LYS A 64 22.38 7.00 -4.10
C LYS A 64 22.39 6.39 -5.49
N GLY A 65 23.57 6.00 -5.98
CA GLY A 65 23.78 5.47 -7.34
C GLY A 65 24.38 6.49 -8.33
N ALA A 66 24.51 7.76 -7.94
CA ALA A 66 25.30 8.74 -8.70
C ALA A 66 26.79 8.40 -8.59
N ARG A 67 27.51 8.42 -9.72
CA ARG A 67 28.97 8.24 -9.71
C ARG A 67 29.62 9.36 -8.88
N ARG A 68 30.52 9.00 -7.97
CA ARG A 68 31.35 9.97 -7.22
C ARG A 68 32.04 10.89 -8.22
N THR A 69 31.88 12.20 -8.06
CA THR A 69 32.51 13.28 -8.83
C THR A 69 34.04 13.37 -8.69
N GLY A 70 34.71 12.36 -8.13
CA GLY A 70 36.15 12.36 -7.84
C GLY A 70 36.98 11.34 -8.62
N SER A 71 36.38 10.49 -9.46
CA SER A 71 37.17 9.71 -10.44
C SER A 71 37.27 10.54 -11.71
N ALA A 72 38.37 11.29 -11.83
CA ALA A 72 38.72 12.01 -13.04
C ALA A 72 38.97 11.02 -14.18
N THR A 73 37.91 10.64 -14.89
CA THR A 73 38.02 10.16 -16.27
C THR A 73 37.56 11.29 -17.17
N SER A 74 38.55 11.82 -17.89
CA SER A 74 38.46 12.77 -18.98
C SER A 74 37.17 12.62 -19.81
N GLY A 75 36.45 13.72 -20.01
CA GLY A 75 35.69 13.93 -21.26
C GLY A 75 34.24 13.46 -21.36
N SER A 76 33.50 13.21 -20.28
CA SER A 76 32.05 13.02 -20.39
C SER A 76 31.29 14.35 -20.41
N ARG A 77 30.85 14.79 -21.59
CA ARG A 77 29.84 15.86 -21.81
C ARG A 77 28.43 15.49 -21.31
N THR A 78 28.27 14.30 -20.72
CA THR A 78 26.99 13.81 -20.21
C THR A 78 26.67 14.53 -18.89
N PRO A 79 25.51 15.18 -18.76
CA PRO A 79 25.06 15.77 -17.51
C PRO A 79 25.13 14.74 -16.37
N PRO A 80 25.47 15.13 -15.13
CA PRO A 80 25.46 14.22 -14.00
C PRO A 80 24.09 13.53 -13.92
N ILE A 81 24.11 12.22 -13.65
CA ILE A 81 22.89 11.40 -13.53
C ILE A 81 21.91 12.13 -12.60
N PRO A 82 20.66 12.37 -13.03
CA PRO A 82 19.71 13.14 -12.25
C PRO A 82 19.48 12.48 -10.87
N PRO A 83 19.18 13.29 -9.84
CA PRO A 83 18.85 12.77 -8.52
C PRO A 83 17.72 11.74 -8.62
N ARG A 84 17.69 10.80 -7.69
CA ARG A 84 16.66 9.77 -7.61
C ARG A 84 15.26 10.42 -7.59
N LEU A 85 14.56 10.34 -8.73
CA LEU A 85 13.29 11.04 -8.94
C LEU A 85 12.19 10.54 -7.99
N ASP A 86 12.26 9.28 -7.59
CA ASP A 86 11.35 8.67 -6.62
C ASP A 86 11.53 9.26 -5.21
N VAL A 87 12.78 9.48 -4.78
CA VAL A 87 13.08 10.20 -3.53
C VAL A 87 12.64 11.66 -3.65
N LEU A 88 12.97 12.32 -4.78
CA LEU A 88 12.65 13.73 -5.01
C LEU A 88 11.14 13.98 -5.02
N ALA A 89 10.33 13.06 -5.58
CA ALA A 89 8.88 13.15 -5.56
C ALA A 89 8.30 13.08 -4.13
N LEU A 90 8.97 12.40 -3.20
CA LEU A 90 8.55 12.32 -1.80
C LEU A 90 9.04 13.50 -0.94
N VAL A 91 10.26 14.01 -1.17
CA VAL A 91 10.81 15.10 -0.36
C VAL A 91 10.49 16.49 -0.92
N GLY A 92 10.20 16.57 -2.21
CA GLY A 92 9.93 17.82 -2.92
C GLY A 92 8.49 18.36 -2.76
N PRO A 93 8.16 19.43 -3.49
CA PRO A 93 6.81 19.98 -3.53
C PRO A 93 5.79 18.93 -4.00
N GLY A 94 4.69 18.77 -3.26
CA GLY A 94 3.70 17.72 -3.52
C GLY A 94 4.02 16.36 -2.90
N GLY A 95 5.14 16.24 -2.19
CA GLY A 95 5.57 15.01 -1.51
C GLY A 95 4.86 14.76 -0.17
N ILE A 96 5.59 14.17 0.79
CA ILE A 96 5.06 13.73 2.09
C ILE A 96 4.33 14.87 2.83
N ALA A 97 4.95 16.05 2.90
CA ALA A 97 4.37 17.19 3.61
C ALA A 97 3.03 17.66 3.01
N ALA A 98 2.92 17.69 1.68
CA ALA A 98 1.67 18.09 1.01
C ALA A 98 0.56 17.06 1.26
N ARG A 99 0.86 15.76 1.10
CA ARG A 99 -0.11 14.68 1.33
C ARG A 99 -0.61 14.64 2.78
N LEU A 100 0.27 14.88 3.75
CA LEU A 100 -0.13 14.99 5.16
C LEU A 100 -0.98 16.24 5.43
N ARG A 101 -0.64 17.36 4.81
CA ARG A 101 -1.43 18.60 4.91
C ARG A 101 -2.84 18.39 4.37
N ASP A 102 -2.99 17.73 3.22
CA ASP A 102 -4.31 17.50 2.62
C ASP A 102 -5.23 16.69 3.55
N ILE A 103 -4.68 15.70 4.25
CA ILE A 103 -5.41 14.93 5.28
C ILE A 103 -5.75 15.82 6.49
N GLU A 104 -4.79 16.60 7.02
CA GLU A 104 -5.04 17.51 8.14
C GLU A 104 -6.10 18.57 7.80
N ASP A 105 -6.07 19.11 6.59
CA ASP A 105 -7.05 20.10 6.10
C ASP A 105 -8.43 19.48 5.99
N ALA A 106 -8.54 18.24 5.51
CA ALA A 106 -9.81 17.51 5.49
C ALA A 106 -10.38 17.29 6.90
N TRP A 107 -9.54 16.88 7.86
CA TRP A 107 -9.96 16.68 9.25
C TRP A 107 -10.36 17.99 9.92
N ARG A 108 -9.59 19.05 9.70
CA ARG A 108 -9.94 20.39 10.20
C ARG A 108 -11.25 20.88 9.63
N SER A 109 -11.46 20.70 8.33
CA SER A 109 -12.72 21.07 7.69
C SER A 109 -13.89 20.33 8.33
N ALA A 110 -13.76 19.02 8.59
CA ALA A 110 -14.80 18.24 9.25
C ALA A 110 -15.02 18.63 10.72
N LEU A 111 -13.99 19.14 11.41
CA LEU A 111 -14.07 19.70 12.77
C LEU A 111 -14.59 21.16 12.80
N GLY A 112 -14.80 21.80 11.64
CA GLY A 112 -15.15 23.22 11.54
C GLY A 112 -14.01 24.17 11.91
N TRP A 113 -12.76 23.69 11.82
CA TRP A 113 -11.55 24.48 12.11
C TRP A 113 -11.01 25.12 10.83
N THR A 114 -10.23 26.20 11.00
CA THR A 114 -9.48 26.79 9.89
C THR A 114 -8.46 25.80 9.35
N VAL A 115 -8.19 25.83 8.05
CA VAL A 115 -7.14 25.04 7.39
C VAL A 115 -5.77 25.22 8.03
N ALA A 116 -4.84 24.32 7.71
CA ALA A 116 -3.51 24.36 8.26
C ALA A 116 -2.77 25.66 7.97
N PRO A 117 -2.17 26.27 9.01
CA PRO A 117 -1.29 27.39 8.79
C PRO A 117 -0.11 26.94 7.93
N TRP A 118 0.44 27.85 7.14
CA TRP A 118 1.66 27.58 6.40
C TRP A 118 2.83 27.35 7.37
N ARG A 119 3.61 26.28 7.16
CA ARG A 119 4.65 25.82 8.10
C ARG A 119 6.08 25.83 7.53
N GLY A 120 6.42 26.77 6.65
CA GLY A 120 7.80 26.90 6.19
C GLY A 120 8.25 25.73 5.31
N SER A 121 9.28 25.03 5.77
CA SER A 121 9.88 23.89 5.05
C SER A 121 9.16 22.56 5.34
N PRO A 122 9.27 21.55 4.44
CA PRO A 122 8.76 20.21 4.71
C PRO A 122 9.29 19.59 6.02
N ALA A 123 10.56 19.84 6.36
CA ALA A 123 11.18 19.36 7.59
C ALA A 123 10.52 19.91 8.86
N GLU A 124 10.05 21.17 8.82
CA GLU A 124 9.31 21.80 9.92
C GLU A 124 7.83 21.40 9.91
N ALA A 125 7.24 21.25 8.72
CA ALA A 125 5.82 20.98 8.54
C ALA A 125 5.44 19.56 8.97
N ILE A 126 6.21 18.54 8.59
CA ILE A 126 5.88 17.12 8.80
C ILE A 126 5.67 16.77 10.28
N PRO A 127 6.57 17.13 11.23
CA PRO A 127 6.34 16.84 12.65
C PRO A 127 5.04 17.44 13.19
N GLN A 128 4.66 18.63 12.69
CA GLN A 128 3.46 19.32 13.13
C GLN A 128 2.19 18.67 12.55
N HIS A 129 2.23 18.25 11.28
CA HIS A 129 1.14 17.48 10.67
C HIS A 129 0.95 16.13 11.38
N VAL A 130 2.05 15.42 11.61
CA VAL A 130 2.04 14.12 12.31
C VAL A 130 1.49 14.25 13.72
N ARG A 131 1.86 15.30 14.46
CA ARG A 131 1.30 15.58 15.78
C ARG A 131 -0.21 15.78 15.72
N PHE A 132 -0.68 16.65 14.83
CA PHE A 132 -2.11 16.91 14.67
C PHE A 132 -2.89 15.63 14.34
N LEU A 133 -2.41 14.85 13.37
CA LEU A 133 -3.06 13.61 12.95
C LEU A 133 -3.04 12.55 14.06
N ALA A 134 -1.94 12.43 14.81
CA ALA A 134 -1.88 11.49 15.93
C ALA A 134 -2.86 11.87 17.06
N ASP A 135 -2.93 13.15 17.42
CA ASP A 135 -3.77 13.65 18.50
C ASP A 135 -5.27 13.54 18.17
N ASN A 136 -5.64 13.61 16.87
CA ASN A 136 -7.03 13.56 16.42
C ASN A 136 -7.47 12.20 15.85
N LEU A 137 -6.58 11.20 15.80
CA LEU A 137 -6.88 9.91 15.16
C LEU A 137 -8.05 9.18 15.83
N LEU A 138 -8.14 9.25 17.16
CA LEU A 138 -9.24 8.62 17.92
C LEU A 138 -10.60 9.17 17.48
N TRP A 139 -10.70 10.50 17.35
CA TRP A 139 -11.90 11.16 16.84
C TRP A 139 -12.17 10.72 15.40
N ALA A 140 -11.15 10.73 14.54
CA ALA A 140 -11.33 10.37 13.13
C ALA A 140 -11.83 8.92 12.97
N CYS A 141 -11.26 7.97 13.71
CA CYS A 141 -11.71 6.56 13.72
C CYS A 141 -13.11 6.35 14.31
N SER A 142 -13.68 7.34 15.00
CA SER A 142 -14.98 7.23 15.65
C SER A 142 -16.08 8.02 14.95
N SER A 143 -15.73 9.07 14.18
CA SER A 143 -16.74 10.03 13.69
C SER A 143 -16.45 10.67 12.34
N TYR A 144 -15.32 10.36 11.71
CA TYR A 144 -14.98 10.94 10.40
C TYR A 144 -15.28 9.93 9.27
N ASP A 145 -16.32 10.20 8.49
CA ASP A 145 -16.86 9.28 7.48
C ASP A 145 -15.81 8.76 6.50
N SER A 146 -14.85 9.61 6.10
CA SER A 146 -13.83 9.26 5.11
C SER A 146 -12.57 8.62 5.71
N ILE A 147 -12.57 8.23 7.00
CA ILE A 147 -11.37 7.69 7.67
C ILE A 147 -10.81 6.43 7.00
N GLY A 148 -11.65 5.62 6.35
CA GLY A 148 -11.19 4.46 5.59
C GLY A 148 -10.21 4.83 4.48
N GLN A 149 -10.50 5.89 3.73
CA GLN A 149 -9.65 6.40 2.67
C GLN A 149 -8.32 6.91 3.23
N ASP A 150 -8.37 7.72 4.30
CA ASP A 150 -7.16 8.31 4.90
C ASP A 150 -6.24 7.26 5.52
N ILE A 151 -6.80 6.22 6.16
CA ILE A 151 -6.01 5.06 6.63
C ILE A 151 -5.27 4.40 5.48
N ASP A 152 -5.91 4.24 4.33
CA ASP A 152 -5.29 3.62 3.16
C ASP A 152 -4.22 4.50 2.55
N ASP A 153 -4.44 5.82 2.48
CA ASP A 153 -3.48 6.77 1.95
C ASP A 153 -2.25 6.91 2.86
N LEU A 154 -2.43 6.93 4.18
CA LEU A 154 -1.33 6.87 5.15
C LEU A 154 -0.56 5.55 5.06
N ARG A 155 -1.26 4.43 4.86
CA ARG A 155 -0.64 3.11 4.65
C ARG A 155 0.21 3.07 3.39
N LYS A 156 -0.30 3.59 2.26
CA LYS A 156 0.44 3.68 0.99
C LYS A 156 1.64 4.60 1.14
N LEU A 157 1.44 5.80 1.67
CA LEU A 157 2.50 6.80 1.89
C LEU A 157 3.63 6.23 2.75
N HIS A 158 3.30 5.61 3.88
CA HIS A 158 4.28 4.97 4.76
C HIS A 158 5.03 3.84 4.05
N GLY A 159 4.31 2.97 3.34
CA GLY A 159 4.91 1.86 2.58
C GLY A 159 5.85 2.34 1.46
N GLU A 160 5.50 3.42 0.76
CA GLU A 160 6.37 4.07 -0.23
C GLU A 160 7.65 4.61 0.41
N CYS A 161 7.51 5.36 1.51
CA CYS A 161 8.65 5.93 2.24
C CYS A 161 9.59 4.83 2.76
N LYS A 162 9.02 3.79 3.37
CA LYS A 162 9.76 2.68 3.96
C LYS A 162 10.53 1.89 2.89
N ALA A 163 9.88 1.51 1.79
CA ALA A 163 10.52 0.76 0.71
C ALA A 163 11.74 1.51 0.14
N ILE A 164 11.61 2.84 -0.07
CA ILE A 164 12.72 3.65 -0.58
C ILE A 164 13.83 3.79 0.47
N ALA A 165 13.47 4.05 1.72
CA ALA A 165 14.43 4.25 2.81
C ALA A 165 15.23 2.98 3.12
N ASP A 166 14.60 1.81 3.00
CA ASP A 166 15.24 0.50 3.22
C ASP A 166 16.01 0.03 1.97
N GLY A 167 15.84 0.73 0.83
CA GLY A 167 16.50 0.40 -0.42
C GLY A 167 15.94 -0.87 -1.07
N GLU A 168 14.72 -1.26 -0.68
CA GLU A 168 13.98 -2.34 -1.32
C GLU A 168 13.69 -1.94 -2.77
N LYS A 169 14.41 -2.54 -3.70
CA LYS A 169 13.93 -2.58 -5.09
C LYS A 169 12.70 -3.47 -5.05
N ARG A 170 11.50 -2.90 -5.23
CA ARG A 170 10.32 -3.73 -5.52
C ARG A 170 10.71 -4.66 -6.66
N GLY A 171 10.69 -5.97 -6.43
CA GLY A 171 10.82 -6.92 -7.51
C GLY A 171 9.83 -6.54 -8.61
N GLY A 172 10.28 -6.62 -9.86
CA GLY A 172 9.39 -6.44 -10.99
C GLY A 172 8.22 -7.42 -10.85
N CYS A 173 7.02 -6.97 -11.19
CA CYS A 173 5.89 -7.86 -11.31
C CYS A 173 5.80 -8.31 -12.77
N VAL A 174 5.77 -9.61 -13.01
CA VAL A 174 5.64 -10.20 -14.35
C VAL A 174 4.38 -11.05 -14.37
N GLN A 175 3.53 -10.84 -15.37
CA GLN A 175 2.39 -11.73 -15.61
C GLN A 175 2.91 -13.08 -16.08
N VAL A 176 2.54 -14.16 -15.38
CA VAL A 176 3.09 -15.51 -15.62
C VAL A 176 2.14 -16.45 -16.35
N GLY A 177 0.86 -16.10 -16.45
CA GLY A 177 -0.17 -16.88 -17.16
C GLY A 177 -1.52 -16.87 -16.43
N PRO A 178 -2.55 -17.54 -16.94
CA PRO A 178 -3.86 -17.63 -16.28
C PRO A 178 -3.82 -18.56 -15.05
N CYS A 179 -4.82 -18.45 -14.18
CA CYS A 179 -5.01 -19.37 -13.07
C CYS A 179 -5.62 -20.71 -13.55
N PRO A 180 -4.99 -21.87 -13.29
CA PRO A 180 -5.51 -23.15 -13.74
C PRO A 180 -6.53 -23.80 -12.79
N THR A 181 -6.82 -23.17 -11.64
CA THR A 181 -7.76 -23.71 -10.65
C THR A 181 -9.17 -23.73 -11.20
N ARG A 182 -9.91 -24.80 -10.90
CA ARG A 182 -11.34 -24.93 -11.19
C ARG A 182 -12.17 -24.70 -9.93
N TYR A 183 -13.34 -24.10 -10.10
CA TYR A 183 -14.36 -23.98 -9.06
C TYR A 183 -15.13 -25.31 -8.91
N ASP A 184 -16.00 -25.39 -7.90
CA ASP A 184 -16.79 -26.60 -7.61
C ASP A 184 -17.76 -26.98 -8.75
N ASP A 185 -18.10 -26.02 -9.61
CA ASP A 185 -18.93 -26.18 -10.80
C ASP A 185 -18.13 -26.58 -12.05
N ASP A 186 -16.86 -26.98 -11.87
CA ASP A 186 -15.89 -27.32 -12.92
C ASP A 186 -15.49 -26.14 -13.84
N THR A 187 -15.91 -24.90 -13.51
CA THR A 187 -15.53 -23.70 -14.26
C THR A 187 -14.08 -23.31 -13.97
N LEU A 188 -13.30 -22.98 -14.99
CA LEU A 188 -11.92 -22.49 -14.85
C LEU A 188 -11.89 -21.06 -14.30
N CYS A 189 -11.01 -20.81 -13.33
CA CYS A 189 -10.76 -19.47 -12.77
C CYS A 189 -10.20 -18.51 -13.83
N GLY A 190 -9.12 -18.90 -14.52
CA GLY A 190 -8.56 -18.14 -15.65
C GLY A 190 -7.92 -16.79 -15.30
N GLU A 191 -8.04 -16.31 -14.06
CA GLU A 191 -7.53 -15.00 -13.62
C GLU A 191 -6.02 -14.85 -13.90
N PRO A 192 -5.55 -13.73 -14.49
CA PRO A 192 -4.13 -13.51 -14.76
C PRO A 192 -3.29 -13.51 -13.47
N LEU A 193 -2.36 -14.46 -13.38
CA LEU A 193 -1.42 -14.56 -12.28
C LEU A 193 -0.22 -13.64 -12.51
N THR A 194 0.23 -13.00 -11.45
CA THR A 194 1.41 -12.13 -11.44
C THR A 194 2.42 -12.64 -10.43
N ALA A 195 3.66 -12.85 -10.85
CA ALA A 195 4.78 -13.20 -9.99
C ALA A 195 5.65 -11.96 -9.72
N VAL A 196 6.28 -11.92 -8.55
CA VAL A 196 7.23 -10.85 -8.18
C VAL A 196 8.65 -11.40 -8.34
N THR A 197 9.55 -10.69 -9.02
CA THR A 197 10.89 -11.21 -9.38
C THR A 197 11.78 -11.56 -8.19
N ASP A 198 11.46 -11.07 -6.99
CA ASP A 198 12.19 -11.31 -5.74
C ASP A 198 11.52 -12.37 -4.84
N ASN A 199 10.38 -12.92 -5.26
CA ASN A 199 9.59 -13.87 -4.47
C ASN A 199 8.99 -14.97 -5.35
N HIS A 200 9.29 -16.22 -5.01
CA HIS A 200 8.77 -17.41 -5.70
C HIS A 200 7.34 -17.79 -5.26
N ARG A 201 6.67 -16.99 -4.41
CA ARG A 201 5.29 -17.25 -4.00
C ARG A 201 4.30 -16.55 -4.92
N ILE A 202 3.39 -17.32 -5.51
CA ILE A 202 2.27 -16.82 -6.32
C ILE A 202 0.97 -17.15 -5.58
N HIS A 203 0.01 -16.23 -5.62
CA HIS A 203 -1.37 -16.54 -5.25
C HIS A 203 -2.34 -15.94 -6.26
N CYS A 204 -3.44 -16.64 -6.50
CA CYS A 204 -4.55 -16.14 -7.29
C CYS A 204 -5.42 -15.22 -6.41
N ARG A 205 -5.70 -14.01 -6.87
CA ARG A 205 -6.56 -13.06 -6.13
C ARG A 205 -8.05 -13.41 -6.20
N ALA A 206 -8.47 -14.08 -7.27
CA ALA A 206 -9.86 -14.48 -7.47
C ALA A 206 -10.23 -15.73 -6.64
N CYS A 207 -9.59 -16.88 -6.89
CA CYS A 207 -9.91 -18.14 -6.21
C CYS A 207 -9.09 -18.42 -4.94
N GLY A 208 -8.05 -17.64 -4.64
CA GLY A 208 -7.24 -17.83 -3.44
C GLY A 208 -6.19 -18.94 -3.49
N ALA A 209 -6.08 -19.69 -4.59
CA ALA A 209 -5.07 -20.72 -4.79
C ALA A 209 -3.64 -20.17 -4.62
N ARG A 210 -2.72 -21.00 -4.09
CA ARG A 210 -1.35 -20.60 -3.74
C ARG A 210 -0.34 -21.60 -4.30
N TRP A 211 0.80 -21.08 -4.74
CA TRP A 211 1.98 -21.83 -5.15
C TRP A 211 3.16 -21.22 -4.40
N GLU A 212 3.67 -21.96 -3.42
CA GLU A 212 4.62 -21.45 -2.43
C GLU A 212 6.04 -21.99 -2.63
N THR A 213 6.22 -23.03 -3.45
CA THR A 213 7.50 -23.71 -3.68
C THR A 213 7.91 -23.70 -5.15
N LEU A 214 9.21 -23.84 -5.42
CA LEU A 214 9.75 -23.96 -6.78
C LEU A 214 9.26 -25.23 -7.52
N GLY A 215 8.93 -26.29 -6.77
CA GLY A 215 8.35 -27.51 -7.36
C GLY A 215 6.95 -27.27 -7.89
N GLU A 216 6.13 -26.55 -7.13
CA GLU A 216 4.77 -26.16 -7.52
C GLU A 216 4.75 -25.23 -8.74
N TRP A 217 5.80 -24.45 -8.97
CA TRP A 217 5.93 -23.63 -10.18
C TRP A 217 6.00 -24.44 -11.46
N ARG A 218 6.67 -25.60 -11.43
CA ARG A 218 6.74 -26.48 -12.60
C ARG A 218 5.36 -27.03 -12.93
N GLY A 219 4.66 -27.55 -11.92
CA GLY A 219 3.28 -28.03 -12.07
C GLY A 219 2.30 -26.93 -12.47
N LEU A 220 2.49 -25.69 -11.97
CA LEU A 220 1.72 -24.53 -12.40
C LEU A 220 1.92 -24.25 -13.90
N ARG A 221 3.16 -24.31 -14.38
CA ARG A 221 3.45 -24.00 -15.79
C ARG A 221 2.80 -25.03 -16.73
N ASP A 222 2.92 -26.31 -16.40
CA ASP A 222 2.30 -27.40 -17.17
C ASP A 222 0.77 -27.27 -17.17
N ALA A 223 0.18 -26.94 -16.01
CA ALA A 223 -1.27 -26.73 -15.90
C ALA A 223 -1.76 -25.48 -16.67
N GLN A 224 -0.96 -24.42 -16.72
CA GLN A 224 -1.28 -23.21 -17.49
C GLN A 224 -1.29 -23.46 -19.01
N GLU A 225 -0.37 -24.29 -19.50
CA GLU A 225 -0.30 -24.67 -20.90
C GLU A 225 -1.55 -25.44 -21.32
N ALA A 226 -1.98 -26.42 -20.53
CA ALA A 226 -3.22 -27.16 -20.76
C ALA A 226 -4.47 -26.26 -20.80
N VAL A 227 -4.53 -25.23 -19.96
CA VAL A 227 -5.64 -24.25 -19.94
C VAL A 227 -5.63 -23.38 -21.18
N LEU A 228 -4.45 -22.92 -21.62
CA LEU A 228 -4.34 -22.14 -22.85
C LEU A 228 -4.75 -22.96 -24.07
N GLU A 229 -4.37 -24.24 -24.15
CA GLU A 229 -4.81 -25.15 -25.22
C GLU A 229 -6.34 -25.38 -25.20
N GLU A 230 -6.95 -25.52 -24.02
CA GLU A 230 -8.40 -25.64 -23.90
C GLU A 230 -9.12 -24.35 -24.35
N GLN A 231 -8.59 -23.19 -23.97
CA GLN A 231 -9.15 -21.89 -24.38
C GLN A 231 -9.03 -21.67 -25.90
N LEU A 232 -7.91 -22.08 -26.51
CA LEU A 232 -7.71 -22.01 -27.96
C LEU A 232 -8.72 -22.91 -28.70
N ARG A 233 -8.88 -24.17 -28.27
CA ARG A 233 -9.88 -25.08 -28.87
C ARG A 233 -11.31 -24.53 -28.77
N ARG A 234 -11.69 -24.00 -27.60
CA ARG A 234 -13.02 -23.37 -27.41
C ARG A 234 -13.21 -22.14 -28.30
N ALA A 235 -12.15 -21.37 -28.56
CA ALA A 235 -12.22 -20.22 -29.45
C ALA A 235 -12.35 -20.63 -30.92
N GLU A 236 -11.71 -21.73 -31.33
CA GLU A 236 -11.85 -22.31 -32.67
C GLU A 236 -13.25 -22.91 -32.88
N ASP A 237 -13.81 -23.59 -31.90
CA ASP A 237 -15.17 -24.19 -31.97
C ASP A 237 -16.30 -23.13 -31.98
N ALA A 238 -16.01 -21.92 -31.50
CA ALA A 238 -16.97 -20.81 -31.43
C ALA A 238 -16.94 -19.88 -32.67
N ALA A 239 -15.99 -20.08 -33.58
CA ALA A 239 -15.79 -19.29 -34.80
C ALA A 239 -16.45 -19.93 -36.03
#